data_AF-A0A1G9UER1-F1
#
_entry.id   AF-A0A1G9UER1-F1
#
_cell.length_a   1.000
_cell.length_b   1.000
_cell.length_c   1.000
_cell.angle_alpha   90.00
_cell.angle_beta   90.00
_cell.angle_gamma   90.00
#
_symmetry.space_group_name_H-M   'P 1'
#
loop_
_entity.id
_entity.type
_entity.pdbx_description
1 polymer ?
#
loop_
_entity_poly.entity_id
_entity_poly.type
_entity_poly.pdbx_seq_one_letter_code
_entity_poly.pdbx_strand_id
1 'polypeptide(L)' 'MKRSYVSVALLLAILMLNIIATQYMVHQYFYEHYTNTIIAAVINVILFPTAFFIYKKGVNIND' A
#
# COMPACT_ATOMS: atom_id res chain seq x y z
N MET A 1 7.40 12.73 -20.32
CA MET A 1 7.38 11.72 -19.23
C MET A 1 8.74 11.65 -18.52
N LYS A 2 9.13 12.67 -17.77
CA LYS A 2 10.18 12.52 -16.75
C LYS A 2 9.46 12.40 -15.42
N ARG A 3 8.97 11.19 -15.10
CA ARG A 3 8.56 10.92 -13.71
C ARG A 3 9.82 10.58 -12.94
N SER A 4 9.96 11.11 -11.74
CA SER A 4 11.06 10.71 -10.86
C SER A 4 10.98 9.19 -10.63
N TYR A 5 12.03 8.46 -11.01
CA TYR A 5 12.16 7.02 -10.76
C TYR A 5 11.92 6.67 -9.28
N VAL A 6 12.20 7.61 -8.37
CA VAL A 6 11.95 7.49 -6.94
C VAL A 6 10.46 7.37 -6.61
N SER A 7 9.60 8.19 -7.24
CA SER A 7 8.16 8.13 -7.00
C SER A 7 7.55 6.83 -7.52
N VAL A 8 8.05 6.33 -8.66
CA VAL A 8 7.63 5.03 -9.20
C VAL A 8 8.07 3.89 -8.28
N ALA A 9 9.31 3.90 -7.79
CA ALA A 9 9.80 2.90 -6.85
C ALA A 9 8.99 2.90 -5.54
N LEU A 10 8.61 4.07 -5.01
CA LEU A 10 7.76 4.17 -3.82
C LEU A 10 6.35 3.62 -4.05
N LEU A 11 5.75 3.87 -5.22
CA LEU A 11 4.43 3.32 -5.57
C LEU A 11 4.48 1.79 -5.70
N LEU A 12 5.56 1.25 -6.28
CA LEU A 12 5.80 -0.20 -6.34
C LEU A 12 5.97 -0.81 -4.95
N ALA A 13 6.68 -0.13 -4.04
CA ALA A 13 6.82 -0.57 -2.66
C ALA A 13 5.47 -0.60 -1.93
N ILE A 14 4.60 0.41 -2.13
CA ILE A 14 3.24 0.40 -1.56
C ILE A 14 2.41 -0.74 -2.14
N LEU A 15 2.48 -0.97 -3.45
CA LEU A 15 1.79 -2.09 -4.09
C LEU A 15 2.21 -3.43 -3.49
N MET A 16 3.52 -3.64 -3.31
CA MET A 16 4.05 -4.85 -2.69
C MET A 16 3.56 -5.01 -1.25
N LEU A 17 3.56 -3.94 -0.46
CA LEU A 17 3.05 -3.95 0.91
C LEU A 17 1.55 -4.27 0.97
N ASN A 18 0.77 -3.79 0.00
CA ASN A 18 -0.66 -4.11 -0.15
C ASN A 18 -0.89 -5.61 -0.40
N ILE A 19 -0.08 -6.21 -1.29
CA ILE A 19 -0.13 -7.65 -1.57
C ILE A 19 0.22 -8.45 -0.31
N ILE A 20 1.29 -8.09 0.40
CA ILE A 20 1.71 -8.76 1.64
C ILE A 20 0.63 -8.66 2.72
N ALA A 21 0.08 -7.46 2.95
CA ALA A 21 -0.98 -7.24 3.93
C ALA A 21 -2.23 -8.06 3.61
N THR A 22 -2.59 -8.17 2.33
CA THR A 22 -3.73 -8.99 1.87
C THR A 22 -3.47 -10.48 2.11
N GLN A 23 -2.28 -10.98 1.77
CA GLN A 23 -1.91 -12.38 2.03
C GLN A 23 -1.92 -12.69 3.53
N TYR A 24 -1.35 -11.80 4.34
CA TYR A 24 -1.37 -11.93 5.79
C TYR A 24 -2.80 -11.90 6.35
N MET A 25 -3.65 -11.01 5.86
CA MET A 25 -5.06 -10.91 6.28
C MET A 25 -5.82 -12.22 6.02
N VAL A 26 -5.67 -12.81 4.83
CA VAL A 26 -6.31 -14.09 4.47
C VAL A 26 -5.78 -15.22 5.34
N HIS A 27 -4.46 -15.25 5.58
CA HIS A 27 -3.85 -16.23 6.49
C HIS A 27 -4.40 -16.10 7.91
N GLN A 28 -4.44 -14.89 8.49
CA GLN A 28 -4.99 -14.66 9.83
C GLN A 28 -6.48 -15.00 9.91
N TYR A 29 -7.25 -14.72 8.87
CA TYR A 29 -8.67 -15.07 8.81
C TYR A 29 -8.88 -16.59 8.82
N PHE A 30 -8.05 -17.33 8.08
CA PHE A 30 -8.10 -18.79 8.04
C PHE A 30 -7.80 -19.44 9.40
N TYR A 31 -6.89 -18.86 10.19
CA TYR A 31 -6.56 -19.32 11.54
C TYR A 31 -7.41 -18.66 12.65
N GLU A 32 -8.55 -18.06 12.29
CA GLU A 32 -9.52 -17.45 13.22
C GLU A 32 -8.92 -16.32 14.10
N HIS A 33 -7.79 -15.75 13.69
CA HIS A 33 -7.16 -14.61 14.34
C HIS A 33 -7.78 -13.28 13.88
N TYR A 34 -9.07 -13.11 14.15
CA TYR A 34 -9.88 -12.01 13.61
C TYR A 34 -9.36 -10.62 13.96
N THR A 35 -8.79 -10.43 15.16
CA THR A 35 -8.16 -9.14 15.54
C THR A 35 -7.03 -8.77 14.57
N ASN A 36 -6.16 -9.73 14.24
CA ASN A 36 -5.06 -9.50 13.32
C ASN A 36 -5.55 -9.30 11.88
N THR A 37 -6.62 -10.00 11.48
CA THR A 37 -7.30 -9.78 10.19
C THR A 37 -7.82 -8.35 10.08
N ILE A 38 -8.49 -7.83 11.10
CA ILE A 38 -9.03 -6.47 11.10
C ILE A 38 -7.91 -5.44 11.04
N ILE A 39 -6.84 -5.62 11.83
CA ILE A 39 -5.67 -4.74 11.79
C ILE A 39 -5.05 -4.73 10.39
N ALA A 40 -4.85 -5.89 9.78
CA ALA A 40 -4.33 -6.01 8.42
C ALA A 40 -5.24 -5.36 7.38
N ALA A 41 -6.57 -5.50 7.52
CA ALA A 41 -7.55 -4.87 6.65
C ALA A 41 -7.50 -3.33 6.74
N VAL A 42 -7.41 -2.79 7.95
CA VAL A 42 -7.29 -1.33 8.18
C VAL A 42 -5.99 -0.80 7.57
N ILE A 43 -4.87 -1.50 7.75
CA ILE A 43 -3.59 -1.14 7.10
C ILE A 43 -3.77 -1.10 5.58
N ASN A 44 -4.47 -2.08 5.00
CA ASN A 44 -4.70 -2.16 3.57
C ASN A 44 -5.52 -0.97 3.03
N VAL A 45 -6.56 -0.56 3.79
CA VAL A 45 -7.38 0.61 3.47
C VAL A 45 -6.57 1.90 3.54
N ILE A 46 -5.63 2.03 4.50
CA ILE A 46 -4.76 3.21 4.65
C ILE A 46 -3.67 3.28 3.57
N LEU A 47 -3.20 2.13 3.07
CA LEU A 47 -2.18 2.10 2.02
C LEU A 47 -2.67 2.75 0.71
N PHE A 48 -3.97 2.68 0.42
CA PHE A 48 -4.56 3.25 -0.79
C PHE A 48 -4.49 4.79 -0.86
N PRO A 49 -4.98 5.57 0.13
CA PRO A 49 -4.81 7.01 0.15
C PRO A 49 -3.34 7.41 0.24
N THR A 50 -2.50 6.61 0.93
CA THR A 50 -1.05 6.85 0.98
C THR A 50 -0.42 6.79 -0.42
N ALA A 51 -0.78 5.79 -1.24
CA ALA A 51 -0.34 5.70 -2.63
C ALA A 51 -0.77 6.94 -3.44
N PHE A 52 -2.01 7.40 -3.23
CA PHE A 52 -2.54 8.58 -3.91
C PHE A 52 -1.76 9.86 -3.54
N PHE A 53 -1.42 10.05 -2.27
CA PHE A 53 -0.58 11.17 -1.83
C PHE A 53 0.82 11.15 -2.46
N ILE A 54 1.46 9.97 -2.49
CA ILE A 54 2.79 9.82 -3.11
C ILE A 54 2.72 10.10 -4.61
N TYR A 55 1.68 9.60 -5.28
CA TYR A 55 1.46 9.87 -6.70
C TYR A 55 1.34 11.38 -6.95
N LYS A 56 0.48 12.08 -6.21
CA LYS A 56 0.29 13.53 -6.35
C LYS A 56 1.58 14.31 -6.10
N LYS A 57 2.35 13.94 -5.08
CA LYS A 57 3.62 14.58 -4.74
C LYS A 57 4.69 14.32 -5.81
N GLY A 58 4.75 13.11 -6.36
CA GLY A 58 5.67 12.75 -7.44
C GLY A 58 5.40 13.43 -8.78
N VAL A 59 4.13 13.76 -9.05
CA VAL A 59 3.72 14.57 -10.21
C VAL A 59 4.19 16.02 -10.04
N ASN A 60 3.94 16.63 -8.89
CA ASN A 60 4.26 18.04 -8.60
C ASN A 60 5.77 18.36 -8.54
N ILE A 61 6.64 17.35 -8.39
CA ILE A 61 8.10 17.53 -8.44
C ILE A 61 8.62 17.64 -9.89
N ASN A 62 7.83 17.21 -10.89
CA ASN A 62 8.22 17.20 -12.30
C ASN A 62 7.42 18.20 -13.17
N ASP A 63 6.60 19.06 -12.55
CA ASP A 63 6.09 20.31 -13.15
C ASP A 63 7.12 21.44 -12.91
#